data_AF-A0A936SW54-F1
#
_entry.id   AF-A0A936SW54-F1
#
_cell.length_a   1.000
_cell.length_b   1.000
_cell.length_c   1.000
_cell.angle_alpha   90.00
_cell.angle_beta   90.00
_cell.angle_gamma   90.00
#
_symmetry.space_group_name_H-M   'P 1'
#
loop_
_entity.id
_entity.type
_entity.pdbx_description
1 polymer ?
#
loop_
_entity_poly.entity_id
_entity_poly.type
_entity_poly.pdbx_seq_one_letter_code
_entity_poly.pdbx_strand_id
1 'polypeptide(L)'
;MAEDRQTTLSPFSMRFTPEERAWLDRVAAGIPVAAFIRSLIFDEYLLKKRRKPRKSPVKDHQVLARLQAELGQSRLASNLNQLAKAANSGSLEVSPDTEKALQNACSDVRWMRHMLIEAFGLEPGDPP
;
A
#
# COMPACT_ATOMS: atom_id res chain seq x y z
N MET A 1 -9.78 33.45 33.55
CA MET A 1 -11.10 32.79 33.44
C MET A 1 -11.31 32.48 31.97
N ALA A 2 -10.88 31.31 31.51
CA ALA A 2 -11.05 30.89 30.12
C ALA A 2 -12.33 30.06 30.05
N GLU A 3 -13.38 30.60 29.44
CA GLU A 3 -14.58 29.82 29.12
C GLU A 3 -14.23 28.78 28.07
N ASP A 4 -14.18 27.53 28.52
CA ASP A 4 -14.23 26.35 27.66
C ASP A 4 -15.63 26.35 27.00
N ARG A 5 -15.74 26.98 25.83
CA ARG A 5 -16.92 26.87 24.97
C ARG A 5 -17.00 25.44 24.45
N GLN A 6 -17.48 24.53 25.29
CA GLN A 6 -18.04 23.27 24.84
C GLN A 6 -19.16 23.63 23.87
N THR A 7 -18.86 23.50 22.58
CA THR A 7 -19.84 23.63 21.51
C THR A 7 -20.78 22.44 21.67
N THR A 8 -21.85 22.64 22.44
CA THR A 8 -22.93 21.68 22.56
C THR A 8 -23.57 21.54 21.18
N LEU A 9 -23.17 20.50 20.45
CA LEU A 9 -23.80 20.17 19.18
C LEU A 9 -25.24 19.76 19.47
N SER A 10 -26.21 20.55 19.03
CA SER A 10 -27.63 20.20 19.14
C SER A 10 -27.89 18.88 18.39
N PRO A 11 -28.37 17.82 19.06
CA PRO A 11 -28.58 16.53 18.41
C PRO A 11 -29.72 16.63 17.40
N PHE A 12 -29.49 16.14 16.18
CA PHE A 12 -30.53 16.02 15.15
C PHE A 12 -31.13 14.60 15.19
N SER A 13 -32.45 14.52 15.42
CA SER A 13 -33.19 13.26 15.46
C SER A 13 -34.10 13.16 14.25
N MET A 14 -33.94 12.09 13.46
CA MET A 14 -34.78 11.78 12.30
C MET A 14 -35.27 10.35 12.41
N ARG A 15 -36.56 10.12 12.12
CA ARG A 15 -37.15 8.77 12.11
C ARG A 15 -36.99 8.19 10.72
N PHE A 16 -36.60 6.92 10.67
CA PHE A 16 -36.52 6.14 9.43
C PHE A 16 -37.41 4.92 9.56
N THR A 17 -38.04 4.52 8.45
CA THR A 17 -38.60 3.18 8.33
C THR A 17 -37.46 2.14 8.32
N PRO A 18 -37.75 0.86 8.62
CA PRO A 18 -36.74 -0.20 8.55
C PRO A 18 -36.07 -0.29 7.16
N GLU A 19 -36.84 -0.06 6.10
CA GLU A 19 -36.39 -0.10 4.71
C GLU A 19 -35.43 1.04 4.39
N GLU A 20 -35.78 2.26 4.79
CA GLU A 20 -34.93 3.45 4.64
C GLU A 20 -33.62 3.30 5.42
N ARG A 21 -33.68 2.73 6.63
CA ARG A 21 -32.48 2.50 7.44
C ARG A 21 -31.56 1.47 6.78
N ALA A 22 -32.11 0.35 6.31
CA ALA A 22 -31.34 -0.67 5.59
C ALA A 22 -30.75 -0.14 4.28
N TRP A 23 -31.44 0.77 3.60
CA TRP A 23 -30.89 1.46 2.43
C TRP A 23 -29.72 2.38 2.82
N LEU A 24 -29.87 3.21 3.86
CA LEU A 24 -28.80 4.09 4.35
C LEU A 24 -27.56 3.32 4.80
N ASP A 25 -27.72 2.23 5.54
CA ASP A 25 -26.60 1.42 6.02
C ASP A 25 -25.83 0.78 4.85
N ARG A 26 -26.53 0.39 3.77
CA ARG A 26 -25.90 -0.11 2.53
C ARG A 26 -25.12 0.98 1.80
N VAL A 27 -25.74 2.14 1.59
CA VAL A 27 -25.13 3.24 0.81
C VAL A 27 -24.00 3.92 1.58
N ALA A 28 -24.08 3.99 2.91
CA ALA A 28 -23.04 4.60 3.73
C ALA A 28 -21.73 3.79 3.74
N ALA A 29 -21.74 2.53 3.31
CA ALA A 29 -20.55 1.71 3.07
C ALA A 29 -19.50 1.74 4.21
N GLY A 30 -19.96 1.70 5.46
CA GLY A 30 -19.11 1.72 6.67
C GLY A 30 -18.91 3.10 7.32
N ILE A 31 -19.50 4.16 6.76
CA ILE A 31 -19.56 5.48 7.40
C ILE A 31 -20.76 5.53 8.36
N PRO A 32 -20.65 6.18 9.54
CA PRO A 32 -21.82 6.40 10.40
C PRO A 32 -22.93 7.15 9.66
N VAL A 33 -24.17 6.65 9.73
CA VAL A 33 -25.33 7.18 8.99
C VAL A 33 -25.50 8.70 9.16
N ALA A 34 -25.34 9.24 10.38
CA ALA A 34 -25.42 10.67 10.63
C ALA A 34 -24.32 11.47 9.91
N ALA A 35 -23.11 10.92 9.81
CA ALA A 35 -22.00 11.54 9.07
C ALA A 35 -22.20 11.46 7.55
N PHE A 36 -22.82 10.39 7.07
CA PHE A 36 -23.22 10.23 5.67
C PHE A 36 -24.33 11.23 5.29
N ILE A 37 -25.40 11.31 6.08
CA ILE A 37 -26.50 12.27 5.88
C ILE A 37 -26.00 13.71 5.91
N ARG A 38 -25.17 14.06 6.90
CA ARG A 38 -24.57 15.40 6.98
C ARG A 38 -23.78 15.75 5.73
N SER A 39 -23.07 14.76 5.14
CA SER A 39 -22.33 14.98 3.90
C SER A 39 -23.23 15.21 2.69
N LEU A 40 -24.40 14.57 2.62
CA LEU A 40 -25.38 14.81 1.56
C LEU A 40 -26.02 16.19 1.65
N ILE A 41 -26.28 16.68 2.87
CA ILE A 41 -26.99 17.94 3.10
C ILE A 41 -26.08 19.16 2.96
N PHE A 42 -24.87 19.10 3.50
CA PHE A 42 -24.00 20.27 3.63
C PHE A 42 -22.79 20.26 2.71
N ASP A 43 -22.46 19.12 2.09
CA ASP A 43 -21.13 18.93 1.54
C ASP A 43 -21.07 18.20 0.20
N GLU A 44 -21.38 18.92 -0.88
CA GLU A 44 -20.81 18.62 -2.20
C GLU A 44 -19.26 18.66 -2.15
N TYR A 45 -18.66 19.30 -1.13
CA TYR A 45 -17.23 19.53 -0.96
C TYR A 45 -16.48 18.48 -0.10
N LEU A 46 -17.13 17.76 0.83
CA LEU A 46 -16.44 16.72 1.65
C LEU A 46 -16.30 15.37 0.95
N LEU A 47 -17.08 15.10 -0.10
CA LEU A 47 -16.88 13.96 -0.98
C LEU A 47 -15.49 14.01 -1.66
N LYS A 48 -14.92 15.20 -1.85
CA LYS A 48 -13.57 15.37 -2.42
C LYS A 48 -12.44 15.15 -1.42
N LYS A 49 -12.68 15.24 -0.11
CA LYS A 49 -11.61 15.31 0.90
C LYS A 49 -11.43 14.04 1.75
N ARG A 50 -12.30 13.04 1.62
CA ARG A 50 -12.16 11.79 2.38
C ARG A 50 -11.32 10.78 1.60
N ARG A 51 -10.13 10.53 2.16
CA ARG A 51 -9.17 9.49 1.78
C ARG A 51 -9.90 8.27 1.23
N LYS A 52 -9.59 7.91 -0.02
CA LYS A 52 -10.06 6.68 -0.67
C LYS A 52 -10.05 5.56 0.39
N PRO A 53 -11.14 4.80 0.55
CA PRO A 53 -11.09 3.62 1.39
C PRO A 53 -9.92 2.79 0.87
N ARG A 54 -8.93 2.50 1.72
CA ARG A 54 -7.86 1.56 1.37
C ARG A 54 -8.60 0.28 1.05
N LYS A 55 -8.79 0.00 -0.24
CA LYS A 55 -9.25 -1.30 -0.72
C LYS A 55 -8.26 -2.28 -0.15
N SER A 56 -8.66 -2.97 0.91
CA SER A 56 -7.86 -4.02 1.47
C SER A 56 -8.17 -5.30 0.71
N PRO A 57 -7.13 -5.96 0.20
CA PRO A 57 -6.99 -7.38 0.37
C PRO A 57 -5.95 -7.56 1.49
N VAL A 58 -6.45 -7.74 2.72
CA VAL A 58 -5.60 -8.00 3.90
C VAL A 58 -4.78 -9.29 3.72
N LYS A 59 -5.19 -10.19 2.81
CA LYS A 59 -4.47 -11.43 2.48
C LYS A 59 -3.27 -11.21 1.55
N ASP A 60 -3.42 -10.40 0.49
CA ASP A 60 -2.33 -10.19 -0.48
C ASP A 60 -1.15 -9.44 0.15
N HIS A 61 -1.41 -8.49 1.04
CA HIS A 61 -0.34 -7.77 1.75
C HIS A 61 0.50 -8.69 2.65
N GLN A 62 -0.09 -9.71 3.27
CA GLN A 62 0.66 -10.63 4.12
C GLN A 62 1.54 -11.58 3.30
N VAL A 63 1.02 -12.10 2.19
CA VAL A 63 1.79 -12.98 1.29
C VAL A 63 2.94 -12.20 0.65
N LEU A 64 2.68 -10.97 0.18
CA LEU A 64 3.71 -10.10 -0.38
C LEU A 64 4.76 -9.70 0.68
N ALA A 65 4.35 -9.42 1.92
CA ALA A 65 5.29 -9.07 2.99
C ALA A 65 6.19 -10.25 3.37
N ARG A 66 5.63 -11.47 3.40
CA ARG A 66 6.42 -12.70 3.58
C ARG A 66 7.40 -12.91 2.43
N LEU A 67 6.96 -12.76 1.19
CA LEU A 67 7.84 -12.86 0.02
C LEU A 67 8.98 -11.85 0.07
N GLN A 68 8.70 -10.61 0.46
CA GLN A 68 9.73 -9.57 0.61
C GLN A 68 10.69 -9.88 1.76
N ALA A 69 10.20 -10.42 2.88
CA ALA A 69 11.04 -10.86 3.98
C ALA A 69 11.96 -12.03 3.56
N GLU A 70 11.43 -13.02 2.85
CA GLU A 70 12.21 -14.14 2.28
C GLU A 70 13.26 -13.65 1.28
N LEU A 71 12.92 -12.67 0.43
CA LEU A 71 13.88 -12.01 -0.46
C LEU A 71 14.97 -11.25 0.33
N GLY A 72 14.63 -10.57 1.42
CA GLY A 72 15.61 -9.93 2.29
C GLY A 72 16.52 -10.91 3.02
N GLN A 73 16.01 -12.10 3.37
CA GLN A 73 16.77 -13.20 3.97
C GLN A 73 17.59 -13.99 2.94
N SER A 74 17.19 -13.94 1.66
CA SER A 74 17.96 -14.52 0.58
C SER A 74 19.30 -13.78 0.51
N ARG A 75 20.38 -14.52 0.72
CA ARG A 75 21.75 -13.99 0.88
C ARG A 75 22.33 -13.44 -0.44
N LEU A 76 21.49 -12.84 -1.30
CA LEU A 76 21.81 -12.37 -2.64
C LEU A 76 22.98 -11.39 -2.65
N ALA A 77 23.02 -10.43 -1.72
CA ALA A 77 24.14 -9.50 -1.60
C ALA A 77 25.46 -10.22 -1.27
N SER A 78 25.42 -11.24 -0.41
CA SER A 78 26.59 -12.06 -0.08
C SER A 78 27.05 -12.88 -1.28
N ASN A 79 26.12 -13.49 -2.01
CA ASN A 79 26.41 -14.29 -3.20
C ASN A 79 26.97 -13.41 -4.34
N LEU A 80 26.42 -12.21 -4.56
CA LEU A 80 26.95 -11.23 -5.50
C LEU A 80 28.38 -10.82 -5.14
N ASN A 81 28.66 -10.61 -3.86
CA ASN A 81 30.02 -10.27 -3.40
C ASN A 81 31.00 -11.44 -3.59
N GLN A 82 30.54 -12.69 -3.46
CA GLN A 82 31.37 -13.87 -3.75
C GLN A 82 31.67 -13.98 -5.26
N LEU A 83 30.68 -13.72 -6.12
CA LEU A 83 30.88 -13.67 -7.57
C LEU A 83 31.83 -12.54 -7.97
N ALA A 84 31.68 -11.35 -7.39
CA ALA A 84 32.59 -10.23 -7.65
C ALA A 84 34.03 -10.54 -7.20
N LYS A 85 34.20 -11.17 -6.03
CA LYS A 85 35.53 -11.63 -5.57
C LYS A 85 36.11 -12.68 -6.51
N ALA A 86 35.33 -13.67 -6.94
CA ALA A 86 35.77 -14.72 -7.85
C ALA A 86 36.14 -14.17 -9.24
N ALA A 87 35.40 -13.18 -9.73
CA ALA A 87 35.73 -12.46 -10.97
C ALA A 87 37.04 -11.66 -10.82
N ASN A 88 37.19 -10.90 -9.74
CA ASN A 88 38.40 -10.11 -9.48
C ASN A 88 39.64 -10.99 -9.22
N SER A 89 39.47 -12.19 -8.65
CA SER A 89 40.57 -13.14 -8.45
C SER A 89 40.90 -13.97 -9.69
N GLY A 90 40.15 -13.80 -10.79
CA GLY A 90 40.29 -14.61 -12.01
C GLY A 90 39.84 -16.06 -11.84
N SER A 91 39.18 -16.40 -10.74
CA SER A 91 38.66 -17.76 -10.47
C SER A 91 37.29 -18.01 -11.08
N LEU A 92 36.56 -16.94 -11.44
CA LEU A 92 35.36 -17.01 -12.25
C LEU A 92 35.73 -16.67 -13.68
N GLU A 93 35.54 -17.61 -14.59
CA GLU A 93 35.71 -17.39 -16.02
C GLU A 93 34.57 -16.51 -16.52
N VAL A 94 34.84 -15.21 -16.69
CA VAL A 94 33.86 -14.23 -17.17
C VAL A 94 33.89 -14.24 -18.70
N SER A 95 33.16 -15.18 -19.30
CA SER A 95 32.86 -15.15 -20.73
C SER A 95 31.74 -14.14 -21.02
N PRO A 96 31.61 -13.66 -22.28
CA PRO A 96 30.52 -12.77 -22.69
C PRO A 96 29.12 -13.34 -22.38
N ASP A 97 28.96 -14.67 -22.45
CA ASP A 97 27.69 -15.34 -22.14
C ASP A 97 27.37 -15.28 -20.64
N THR A 98 28.38 -15.50 -19.79
CA THR A 98 28.24 -15.34 -18.31
C THR A 98 27.95 -13.90 -17.92
N GLU A 99 28.59 -12.92 -18.56
CA GLU A 99 28.31 -11.51 -18.30
C GLU A 99 26.86 -11.16 -18.69
N LYS A 100 26.40 -11.63 -19.85
CA LYS A 100 25.02 -11.45 -20.30
C LYS A 100 24.02 -12.12 -19.36
N ALA A 101 24.31 -13.33 -18.88
CA ALA A 101 23.47 -14.04 -17.92
C ALA A 101 23.36 -13.27 -16.58
N LEU A 102 24.46 -12.69 -16.10
CA LEU A 102 24.47 -11.86 -14.89
C LEU A 102 23.66 -10.57 -15.06
N GLN A 103 23.82 -9.88 -16.19
CA GLN A 103 23.05 -8.67 -16.49
C GLN A 103 21.54 -8.96 -16.57
N ASN A 104 21.15 -10.07 -17.23
CA ASN A 104 19.76 -10.52 -17.30
C ASN A 104 19.21 -10.81 -15.89
N ALA A 105 19.95 -11.56 -15.07
CA ALA A 105 19.54 -11.86 -13.70
C ALA A 105 19.36 -10.58 -12.86
N CYS A 106 20.24 -9.58 -13.02
CA CYS A 106 20.09 -8.29 -12.35
C CYS A 106 18.85 -7.53 -12.81
N SER A 107 18.54 -7.58 -14.10
CA SER A 107 17.33 -6.98 -14.67
C SER A 107 16.07 -7.66 -14.12
N ASP A 108 16.03 -8.99 -14.09
CA ASP A 108 14.90 -9.77 -13.58
C ASP A 108 14.64 -9.47 -12.09
N VAL A 109 15.69 -9.35 -11.28
CA VAL A 109 15.57 -8.98 -9.87
C VAL A 109 15.02 -7.56 -9.69
N ARG A 110 15.47 -6.58 -10.50
CA ARG A 110 14.91 -5.22 -10.48
C ARG A 110 13.45 -5.21 -10.88
N TRP A 111 13.08 -6.00 -11.90
CA TRP A 111 11.71 -6.13 -12.35
C TRP A 111 10.81 -6.73 -11.27
N MET A 112 11.24 -7.82 -10.64
CA MET A 112 10.52 -8.41 -9.50
C MET A 112 10.37 -7.42 -8.34
N ARG A 113 11.41 -6.65 -8.00
CA ARG A 113 11.33 -5.60 -6.99
C ARG A 113 10.29 -4.53 -7.36
N HIS A 114 10.30 -4.06 -8.60
CA HIS A 114 9.36 -3.04 -9.07
C HIS A 114 7.91 -3.54 -8.96
N MET A 115 7.64 -4.75 -9.47
CA MET A 115 6.32 -5.37 -9.39
C MET A 115 5.83 -5.53 -7.94
N LEU A 116 6.72 -5.85 -7.01
CA LEU A 116 6.36 -5.95 -5.59
C LEU A 116 6.03 -4.57 -4.99
N ILE A 117 6.83 -3.54 -5.27
CA ILE A 117 6.57 -2.17 -4.79
C ILE A 117 5.23 -1.65 -5.32
N GLU A 118 4.97 -1.85 -6.61
CA GLU A 118 3.71 -1.48 -7.26
C GLU A 118 2.51 -2.22 -6.65
N ALA A 119 2.64 -3.52 -6.40
CA ALA A 119 1.60 -4.32 -5.75
C ALA A 119 1.26 -3.85 -4.32
N PHE A 120 2.20 -3.20 -3.63
CA PHE A 120 1.97 -2.57 -2.32
C PHE A 120 1.37 -1.16 -2.39
N GLY A 121 1.24 -0.57 -3.58
CA GLY A 121 0.79 0.80 -3.76
C GLY A 121 1.74 1.84 -3.14
N LEU A 122 3.02 1.49 -3.03
CA LEU A 122 4.10 2.40 -2.63
C LEU A 122 4.67 3.01 -3.91
N GLU A 123 4.90 4.33 -3.92
CA GLU A 123 5.67 4.90 -5.03
C GLU A 123 7.12 4.40 -4.92
N PRO A 124 7.74 3.96 -6.03
CA PRO A 124 9.14 3.57 -6.02
C PRO A 124 9.95 4.81 -5.63
N GLY A 125 10.44 4.82 -4.39
CA GLY A 125 11.39 5.84 -3.95
C GLY A 125 12.60 5.82 -4.87
N ASP A 126 12.99 7.01 -5.33
CA ASP A 126 14.16 7.18 -6.18
C ASP A 126 15.37 6.45 -5.57
N PRO A 127 16.17 5.76 -6.40
CA PRO A 127 17.40 5.16 -5.91
C PRO A 127 18.33 6.28 -5.39
N PRO A 128 19.15 6.00 -4.35
CA PRO A 128 20.22 6.91 -3.95
C PRO A 128 21.27 7.07 -5.07
#